data_AF-A0A0H2ZXY0-F1
#
_entry.id   AF-A0A0H2ZXY0-F1
#
_cell.length_a   1.000
_cell.length_b   1.000
_cell.length_c   1.000
_cell.angle_alpha   90.00
_cell.angle_beta   90.00
_cell.angle_gamma   90.00
#
_symmetry.space_group_name_H-M   'P 1'
#
loop_
_entity.id
_entity.type
_entity.pdbx_description
1 polymer ?
#
loop_
_entity_poly.entity_id
_entity_poly.type
_entity_poly.pdbx_seq_one_letter_code
_entity_poly.pdbx_strand_id
1 'polypeptide(L)'
;MTAASPPAPATHPRTHSVEFWRSRLGAMASRGETDGPRVDEARAALSWLRRHAFLVRNLDITPERADSLMDLIDQHAEADTETVAR
;
A
#
# COMPACT_ATOMS: atom_id res chain seq x y z
N MET A 1 -3.74 0.19 33.87
CA MET A 1 -4.06 0.97 32.66
C MET A 1 -2.93 0.74 31.66
N THR A 2 -3.15 -0.10 30.65
CA THR A 2 -2.15 -0.35 29.61
C THR A 2 -2.39 0.66 28.50
N ALA A 3 -1.46 1.59 28.30
CA ALA A 3 -1.55 2.55 27.20
C ALA A 3 -1.50 1.79 25.87
N ALA A 4 -2.47 2.03 24.98
CA ALA A 4 -2.43 1.54 23.62
C ALA A 4 -1.20 2.12 22.92
N SER A 5 -0.34 1.25 22.37
CA SER A 5 0.83 1.67 21.61
C SER A 5 0.36 2.46 20.36
N PRO A 6 0.99 3.60 20.02
CA PRO A 6 0.64 4.34 18.83
C PRO A 6 0.82 3.45 17.58
N PRO A 7 -0.03 3.58 16.55
CA PRO A 7 0.12 2.80 15.33
C PRO A 7 1.50 3.06 14.74
N ALA A 8 2.24 1.98 14.45
CA ALA A 8 3.50 2.10 13.73
C ALA A 8 3.24 2.82 12.40
N PRO A 9 4.15 3.70 11.94
CA PRO A 9 3.98 4.38 10.67
C PRO A 9 3.82 3.34 9.56
N ALA A 10 2.79 3.52 8.72
CA ALA A 10 2.54 2.64 7.58
C ALA A 10 3.79 2.61 6.70
N THR A 11 4.29 1.42 6.38
CA THR A 11 5.50 1.29 5.57
C THR A 11 5.15 1.60 4.12
N HIS A 12 5.86 2.56 3.52
CA HIS A 12 5.58 2.95 2.13
C HIS A 12 5.79 1.76 1.17
N PRO A 13 4.85 1.44 0.27
CA PRO A 13 4.91 0.25 -0.59
C PRO A 13 6.21 0.11 -1.40
N ARG A 14 6.80 1.24 -1.81
CA ARG A 14 8.07 1.35 -2.57
C ARG A 14 9.31 0.85 -1.83
N THR A 15 9.29 0.75 -0.50
CA THR A 15 10.51 0.39 0.26
C THR A 15 10.88 -1.08 0.15
N HIS A 16 9.95 -1.92 -0.32
CA HIS A 16 10.15 -3.35 -0.41
C HIS A 16 9.63 -3.92 -1.74
N SER A 17 10.23 -5.04 -2.16
CA SER A 17 9.83 -5.72 -3.39
C SER A 17 8.48 -6.42 -3.27
N VAL A 18 7.90 -6.82 -4.39
CA VAL A 18 6.65 -7.61 -4.44
C VAL A 18 6.80 -8.91 -3.66
N GLU A 19 7.96 -9.57 -3.75
CA GLU A 19 8.25 -10.84 -3.09
C GLU A 19 8.26 -10.69 -1.57
N PHE A 20 8.79 -9.58 -1.05
CA PHE A 20 8.75 -9.28 0.38
C PHE A 20 7.30 -9.20 0.87
N TRP A 21 6.46 -8.43 0.19
CA TRP A 21 5.07 -8.24 0.59
C TRP A 21 4.25 -9.54 0.49
N ARG A 22 4.46 -10.33 -0.56
CA ARG A 22 3.86 -11.67 -0.69
C ARG A 22 4.30 -12.61 0.43
N SER A 23 5.60 -12.62 0.75
CA SER A 23 6.14 -13.46 1.82
C SER A 23 5.58 -13.04 3.18
N ARG A 24 5.48 -11.73 3.44
CA ARG A 24 4.87 -11.18 4.65
C ARG A 24 3.41 -11.60 4.78
N LEU A 25 2.62 -11.51 3.70
CA LEU A 25 1.22 -11.93 3.67
C LEU A 25 1.08 -13.44 3.92
N GLY A 26 1.91 -14.27 3.30
CA GLY A 26 1.95 -15.71 3.54
C GLY A 26 2.31 -16.05 4.99
N ALA A 27 3.30 -15.37 5.57
CA ALA A 27 3.69 -15.57 6.96
C ALA A 27 2.59 -15.18 7.96
N MET A 28 1.79 -14.15 7.67
CA MET A 28 0.60 -13.78 8.47
C MET A 28 -0.47 -14.86 8.37
N ALA A 29 -0.80 -15.30 7.14
CA ALA A 29 -1.78 -16.36 6.91
C ALA A 29 -1.42 -17.67 7.64
N SER A 30 -0.14 -18.07 7.63
CA SER A 30 0.33 -19.26 8.35
C SER A 30 0.16 -19.19 9.87
N ARG A 31 0.04 -17.98 10.43
CA ARG A 31 -0.25 -17.75 11.86
C ARG A 31 -1.75 -17.59 12.16
N GLY A 32 -2.62 -17.76 11.16
CA GLY A 32 -4.06 -17.53 11.26
C GLY A 32 -4.47 -16.07 11.19
N GLU A 33 -3.55 -15.16 10.87
CA GLU A 33 -3.83 -13.73 10.68
C GLU A 33 -4.27 -13.52 9.22
N THR A 34 -5.58 -13.59 8.98
CA THR A 34 -6.19 -13.45 7.63
C THR A 34 -6.72 -12.07 7.33
N ASP A 35 -6.98 -11.28 8.37
CA ASP A 35 -7.63 -9.97 8.31
C ASP A 35 -7.01 -9.01 9.34
N GLY A 36 -7.25 -7.70 9.16
CA GLY A 36 -6.79 -6.66 10.07
C GLY A 36 -5.68 -5.79 9.50
N PRO A 37 -5.22 -4.79 10.26
CA PRO A 37 -4.47 -3.65 9.73
C PRO A 37 -3.17 -4.04 9.03
N ARG A 38 -2.48 -5.07 9.51
CA ARG A 38 -1.22 -5.55 8.91
C ARG A 38 -1.44 -6.31 7.60
N VAL A 39 -2.55 -7.04 7.52
CA VAL A 39 -2.96 -7.72 6.29
C VAL A 39 -3.39 -6.70 5.25
N ASP A 40 -4.18 -5.70 5.67
CA ASP A 40 -4.64 -4.62 4.80
C ASP A 40 -3.49 -3.77 4.29
N GLU A 41 -2.50 -3.46 5.13
CA GLU A 41 -1.24 -2.81 4.71
C GLU A 41 -0.54 -3.62 3.60
N ALA A 42 -0.33 -4.92 3.82
CA ALA A 42 0.34 -5.76 2.83
C ALA A 42 -0.46 -5.90 1.52
N ARG A 43 -1.80 -5.98 1.61
CA ARG A 43 -2.69 -6.01 0.44
C ARG A 43 -2.66 -4.68 -0.31
N ALA A 44 -2.69 -3.54 0.39
CA ALA A 44 -2.59 -2.22 -0.20
C ALA A 44 -1.24 -2.03 -0.91
N ALA A 45 -0.14 -2.44 -0.30
CA ALA A 45 1.19 -2.38 -0.91
C ALA A 45 1.28 -3.22 -2.19
N LEU A 46 0.74 -4.45 -2.19
CA LEU A 46 0.68 -5.29 -3.38
C LEU A 46 -0.20 -4.69 -4.49
N SER A 47 -1.33 -4.08 -4.12
CA SER A 47 -2.20 -3.36 -5.06
C SER A 47 -1.49 -2.17 -5.69
N TRP A 48 -0.78 -1.39 -4.88
CA TRP A 48 0.05 -0.27 -5.33
C TRP A 48 1.12 -0.74 -6.32
N LEU A 49 1.89 -1.79 -5.99
CA LEU A 49 2.92 -2.36 -6.87
C LEU A 49 2.36 -2.88 -8.19
N ARG A 50 1.15 -3.46 -8.17
CA ARG A 50 0.45 -3.90 -9.38
C ARG A 50 0.10 -2.72 -10.29
N ARG A 51 -0.46 -1.65 -9.72
CA ARG A 51 -0.79 -0.42 -10.46
C ARG A 51 0.48 0.22 -11.04
N HIS A 52 1.53 0.35 -10.24
CA HIS A 52 2.82 0.87 -10.70
C HIS A 52 3.39 0.05 -11.86
N ALA A 53 3.41 -1.28 -11.74
CA ALA A 53 3.89 -2.16 -12.82
C ALA A 53 3.05 -2.04 -14.10
N PHE A 54 1.74 -1.83 -13.99
CA PHE A 54 0.88 -1.58 -15.14
C PHE A 54 1.25 -0.27 -15.84
N LEU A 55 1.43 0.83 -15.10
CA LEU A 55 1.84 2.12 -15.68
C LEU A 55 3.15 1.98 -16.47
N VAL A 56 4.14 1.30 -15.89
CA VAL A 56 5.45 1.13 -16.52
C VAL A 56 5.38 0.20 -17.74
N ARG A 57 4.72 -0.96 -17.62
CA ARG A 57 4.77 -2.01 -18.65
C ARG A 57 3.74 -1.82 -19.77
N ASN A 58 2.58 -1.25 -19.46
CA ASN A 58 1.46 -1.17 -20.39
C ASN A 58 1.28 0.22 -21.00
N LEU A 59 1.76 1.27 -20.32
CA LEU A 59 1.64 2.66 -20.79
C LEU A 59 3.01 3.28 -21.15
N ASP A 60 4.09 2.51 -21.06
CA ASP A 60 5.47 2.93 -21.36
C ASP A 60 5.88 4.21 -20.61
N ILE A 61 5.38 4.35 -19.39
CA ILE A 61 5.70 5.47 -18.50
C ILE A 61 7.00 5.13 -17.76
N THR A 62 7.91 6.09 -17.63
CA THR A 62 9.13 5.88 -16.85
C THR A 62 8.79 5.60 -15.38
N PRO A 63 9.59 4.78 -14.67
CA PRO A 63 9.33 4.46 -13.26
C PRO A 63 9.13 5.71 -12.39
N GLU A 64 9.95 6.75 -12.59
CA GLU A 64 9.91 7.98 -11.80
C GLU A 64 8.61 8.77 -12.03
N ARG A 65 8.09 8.76 -13.27
CA ARG A 65 6.82 9.38 -13.61
C ARG A 65 5.65 8.54 -13.11
N ALA A 66 5.74 7.21 -13.17
CA ALA A 66 4.74 6.32 -12.59
C ALA A 66 4.64 6.54 -11.08
N ASP A 67 5.76 6.69 -10.39
CA ASP A 67 5.80 7.06 -8.98
C ASP A 67 5.09 8.40 -8.72
N SER A 68 5.46 9.44 -9.45
CA SER A 68 4.84 10.77 -9.31
C SER A 68 3.32 10.73 -9.56
N LEU A 69 2.86 9.97 -10.56
CA LEU A 69 1.43 9.79 -10.85
C LEU A 69 0.70 9.06 -9.71
N MET A 70 1.31 8.02 -9.16
CA MET A 70 0.73 7.29 -8.03
C MET A 70 0.60 8.19 -6.79
N ASP A 71 1.59 9.05 -6.52
CA ASP A 71 1.52 10.01 -5.41
C ASP A 71 0.39 11.03 -5.61
N LEU A 72 0.17 11.51 -6.84
CA LEU A 72 -0.95 12.39 -7.17
C LEU A 72 -2.32 11.69 -7.03
N ILE A 73 -2.42 10.42 -7.41
CA ILE A 73 -3.65 9.63 -7.25
C ILE A 73 -3.99 9.47 -5.77
N ASP A 74 -2.99 9.16 -4.93
CA ASP A 74 -3.20 8.96 -3.50
C ASP A 74 -3.60 10.29 -2.83
N GLN A 75 -2.98 11.43 -3.19
CA GLN A 75 -3.38 12.77 -2.72
C GLN A 75 -4.82 13.13 -3.09
N HIS A 76 -5.27 12.79 -4.31
CA HIS A 76 -6.63 13.09 -4.74
C HIS A 76 -7.66 12.20 -4.03
N ALA A 77 -7.34 10.93 -3.79
CA ALA A 77 -8.18 10.03 -3.04
C ALA A 77 -8.39 10.50 -1.58
N GLU A 78 -7.36 11.06 -0.95
CA GLU A 78 -7.48 11.67 0.37
C GLU A 78 -8.40 12.90 0.37
N ALA A 79 -8.27 13.78 -0.63
CA ALA A 79 -9.09 14.99 -0.77
C ALA A 79 -10.57 14.68 -1.02
N ASP A 80 -10.88 13.66 -1.83
CA ASP A 80 -12.25 13.20 -2.08
C ASP A 80 -12.90 12.66 -0.80
N THR A 81 -12.12 11.94 0.01
CA THR A 81 -12.59 11.39 1.29
C THR A 81 -12.92 12.50 2.28
N GLU A 82 -12.12 13.58 2.35
CA GLU A 82 -12.42 14.74 3.19
C GLU A 82 -13.70 15.47 2.73
N THR A 83 -13.90 15.56 1.42
CA THR A 83 -15.05 16.28 0.84
C THR A 83 -16.37 15.56 1.09
N VAL A 84 -16.39 14.23 1.07
CA VAL A 84 -17.58 13.42 1.36
C VAL A 84 -17.92 13.35 2.85
N ALA A 85 -16.93 13.54 3.73
CA ALA A 85 -17.12 13.51 5.19
C ALA A 85 -17.65 14.83 5.79
N ARG A 86 -17.71 15.91 5.01
CA ARG A 86 -18.20 17.24 5.40
C ARG A 86 -19.68 17.42 5.04
#